data_AF-A0A2V2DXI4-F1
#
_entry.id   AF-A0A2V2DXI4-F1
#
_cell.length_a   1.000
_cell.length_b   1.000
_cell.length_c   1.000
_cell.angle_alpha   90.00
_cell.angle_beta   90.00
_cell.angle_gamma   90.00
#
_symmetry.space_group_name_H-M   'P 1'
#
loop_
_entity.id
_entity.type
_entity.pdbx_description
1 polymer ?
#
loop_
_entity_poly.entity_id
_entity_poly.type
_entity_poly.pdbx_seq_one_letter_code
_entity_poly.pdbx_strand_id
1 'polypeptide(L)'
;MDDRGEFLRASFVPLRGREAAPEGGEKAQSMTRRKEFWTGEEGLRLVEGWARDGEDDRSIARHMGVPERTLRRWRRALEKLDEAIRRGRGAAWDVETALLYKATGYDKPVMKTYKVKCVDYDPATGKKVREREELKTAEEEVHVPGNTTAQVFWLKNRRPDRWRDKPGAPDTAAEEDDNLFAALAEAVEREV
;
A
#
# COMPACT_ATOMS: atom_id res chain seq x y z
N MET A 1 36.11 80.44 -9.89
CA MET A 1 37.14 80.56 -10.94
C MET A 1 38.19 79.50 -10.65
N ASP A 2 38.19 78.31 -11.23
CA ASP A 2 37.39 77.75 -12.32
C ASP A 2 37.35 76.25 -12.13
N ASP A 3 36.17 75.71 -12.45
CA ASP A 3 35.92 74.33 -12.85
C ASP A 3 37.10 73.67 -13.56
N ARG A 4 37.41 72.41 -13.23
CA ARG A 4 36.97 71.26 -14.04
C ARG A 4 37.11 69.97 -13.25
N GLY A 5 35.99 69.28 -13.08
CA GLY A 5 35.96 67.92 -12.56
C GLY A 5 36.59 66.93 -13.55
N GLU A 6 37.55 66.16 -13.05
CA GLU A 6 37.99 64.92 -13.68
C GLU A 6 37.16 63.76 -13.11
N PHE A 7 36.09 63.46 -13.85
CA PHE A 7 35.33 62.23 -13.76
C PHE A 7 36.26 61.05 -14.07
N LEU A 8 36.71 60.33 -13.03
CA LEU A 8 37.20 58.96 -13.19
C LEU A 8 36.02 58.11 -13.67
N ARG A 9 36.01 57.88 -14.98
CA ARG A 9 35.05 57.06 -15.70
C ARG A 9 34.93 55.70 -15.04
N ALA A 10 33.72 55.41 -14.57
CA ALA A 10 33.23 54.07 -14.37
C ALA A 10 33.51 53.23 -15.63
N SER A 11 34.48 52.34 -15.55
CA SER A 11 34.59 51.19 -16.45
C SER A 11 33.55 50.17 -16.03
N PHE A 12 32.29 50.46 -16.38
CA PHE A 12 31.22 49.49 -16.50
C PHE A 12 31.62 48.51 -17.61
N VAL A 13 32.32 47.44 -17.22
CA VAL A 13 32.52 46.27 -18.10
C VAL A 13 31.23 45.45 -18.03
N PRO A 14 30.48 45.34 -19.14
CA PRO A 14 29.22 44.62 -19.14
C PRO A 14 29.46 43.12 -19.00
N LEU A 15 28.62 42.52 -18.15
CA LEU A 15 28.42 41.08 -17.95
C LEU A 15 28.59 40.28 -19.25
N ARG A 16 29.66 39.48 -19.33
CA ARG A 16 29.80 38.42 -20.33
C ARG A 16 30.29 37.16 -19.64
N GLY A 17 29.45 36.12 -19.68
CA GLY A 17 29.81 34.78 -19.25
C GLY A 17 29.21 34.34 -17.91
N ARG A 18 27.91 34.55 -17.69
CA ARG A 18 27.17 33.53 -16.93
C ARG A 18 27.14 32.33 -17.88
N GLU A 19 28.08 31.39 -17.73
CA GLU A 19 27.92 30.06 -18.32
C GLU A 19 26.56 29.55 -17.82
N ALA A 20 25.58 29.56 -18.72
CA ALA A 20 24.34 28.87 -18.50
C ALA A 20 24.71 27.40 -18.44
N ALA A 21 24.84 26.88 -17.21
CA ALA A 21 24.99 25.47 -16.96
C ALA A 21 23.94 24.70 -17.79
N PRO A 22 24.30 23.63 -18.50
CA PRO A 22 23.35 22.81 -19.26
C PRO A 22 22.46 21.96 -18.34
N GLU A 23 21.96 22.52 -17.23
CA GLU A 23 21.19 21.78 -16.22
C GLU A 23 19.81 21.35 -16.72
N GLY A 24 19.28 21.99 -17.78
CA GLY A 24 17.98 21.63 -18.34
C GLY A 24 17.99 20.33 -19.14
N GLY A 25 19.08 20.06 -19.87
CA GLY A 25 19.20 18.92 -20.78
C GLY A 25 19.49 17.60 -20.07
N GLU A 26 20.43 17.60 -19.12
CA GLU A 26 20.79 16.40 -18.34
C GLU A 26 19.66 15.96 -17.40
N LYS A 27 18.95 16.91 -16.76
CA LYS A 27 17.80 16.60 -15.90
C LYS A 27 16.64 16.01 -16.72
N ALA A 28 16.42 16.47 -17.95
CA ALA A 28 15.41 15.92 -18.85
C ALA A 28 15.77 14.50 -19.33
N GLN A 29 17.02 14.25 -19.75
CA GLN A 29 17.48 12.92 -20.13
C GLN A 29 17.44 11.93 -18.95
N SER A 30 17.80 12.38 -17.75
CA SER A 30 17.68 11.62 -16.49
C SER A 30 16.22 11.27 -16.16
N MET A 31 15.27 12.17 -16.42
CA MET A 31 13.84 11.91 -16.21
C MET A 31 13.27 10.92 -17.23
N THR A 32 13.72 10.97 -18.49
CA THR A 32 13.31 10.02 -19.53
C THR A 32 13.82 8.61 -19.23
N ARG A 33 15.09 8.46 -18.85
CA ARG A 33 15.66 7.17 -18.43
C ARG A 33 14.96 6.58 -17.20
N ARG A 34 14.63 7.42 -16.21
CA ARG A 34 13.83 6.98 -15.05
C ARG A 34 12.45 6.50 -15.49
N LYS A 35 11.78 7.23 -16.38
CA LYS A 35 10.47 6.83 -16.89
C LYS A 35 10.53 5.47 -17.58
N GLU A 36 11.54 5.23 -18.41
CA GLU A 36 11.76 3.94 -19.09
C GLU A 36 11.91 2.79 -18.10
N PHE A 37 12.71 2.97 -17.04
CA PHE A 37 12.88 1.96 -15.98
C PHE A 37 11.55 1.64 -15.28
N TRP A 38 10.80 2.66 -14.87
CA TRP A 38 9.52 2.48 -14.17
C TRP A 38 8.39 1.98 -15.07
N THR A 39 8.58 1.99 -16.40
CA THR A 39 7.71 1.28 -17.36
C THR A 39 8.17 -0.14 -17.69
N GLY A 40 9.38 -0.51 -17.29
CA GLY A 40 9.94 -1.84 -17.46
C GLY A 40 9.38 -2.83 -16.43
N GLU A 41 9.55 -4.12 -16.69
CA GLU A 41 9.01 -5.21 -15.86
C GLU A 41 9.52 -5.16 -14.41
N GLU A 42 10.81 -4.87 -14.21
CA GLU A 42 11.41 -4.77 -12.87
C GLU A 42 10.83 -3.59 -12.07
N GLY A 43 10.71 -2.42 -12.69
CA GLY A 43 10.15 -1.24 -12.05
C GLY A 43 8.67 -1.43 -11.68
N LEU A 44 7.89 -2.04 -12.58
CA LEU A 44 6.48 -2.37 -12.32
C LEU A 44 6.33 -3.35 -11.16
N ARG A 45 7.22 -4.36 -11.08
CA ARG A 45 7.22 -5.35 -10.00
C ARG A 45 7.53 -4.73 -8.63
N LEU A 46 8.48 -3.80 -8.57
CA LEU A 46 8.79 -3.07 -7.34
C LEU A 46 7.61 -2.22 -6.87
N VAL A 47 7.01 -1.46 -7.79
CA VAL A 47 5.87 -0.59 -7.49
C VAL A 47 4.64 -1.39 -7.05
N GLU A 48 4.38 -2.54 -7.68
CA GLU A 48 3.34 -3.47 -7.22
C GLU A 48 3.63 -4.00 -5.80
N GLY A 49 4.89 -4.36 -5.52
CA GLY A 49 5.32 -4.82 -4.19
C GLY A 49 5.03 -3.79 -3.11
N TRP A 50 5.48 -2.55 -3.31
CA TRP A 50 5.20 -1.45 -2.37
C TRP A 50 3.71 -1.15 -2.22
N ALA A 51 2.96 -1.21 -3.33
CA ALA A 51 1.52 -1.02 -3.30
C ALA A 51 0.81 -2.15 -2.52
N ARG A 52 1.32 -3.38 -2.59
CA ARG A 52 0.86 -4.54 -1.82
C ARG A 52 1.20 -4.43 -0.33
N ASP A 53 2.34 -3.84 0.00
CA ASP A 53 2.74 -3.56 1.38
C ASP A 53 1.95 -2.40 2.01
N GLY A 54 1.06 -1.76 1.23
CA GLY A 54 0.16 -0.72 1.70
C GLY A 54 0.74 0.69 1.67
N GLU A 55 1.85 0.91 0.96
CA GLU A 55 2.47 2.24 0.88
C GLU A 55 1.55 3.28 0.22
N ASP A 56 1.63 4.52 0.70
CA ASP A 56 0.94 5.65 0.09
C ASP A 56 1.70 6.14 -1.15
N ASP A 57 1.00 6.84 -2.05
CA ASP A 57 1.59 7.34 -3.30
C ASP A 57 2.79 8.27 -3.04
N ARG A 58 2.83 8.96 -1.88
CA ARG A 58 3.94 9.81 -1.50
C ARG A 58 5.19 8.99 -1.16
N SER A 59 5.07 7.87 -0.47
CA SER A 59 6.19 6.97 -0.16
C SER A 59 6.67 6.23 -1.41
N ILE A 60 5.75 5.74 -2.23
CA ILE A 60 6.09 5.15 -3.54
C ILE A 60 6.87 6.16 -4.41
N ALA A 61 6.43 7.42 -4.46
CA ALA A 61 7.15 8.46 -5.21
C ALA A 61 8.56 8.71 -4.66
N ARG A 62 8.73 8.70 -3.33
CA ARG A 62 10.05 8.81 -2.67
C ARG A 62 10.96 7.63 -3.04
N HIS A 63 10.47 6.40 -2.98
CA HIS A 63 11.21 5.21 -3.39
C HIS A 63 11.60 5.24 -4.88
N MET A 64 10.75 5.82 -5.73
CA MET A 64 11.05 6.02 -7.14
C MET A 64 12.03 7.16 -7.44
N GLY A 65 12.38 7.98 -6.43
CA GLY A 65 13.21 9.17 -6.62
C GLY A 65 12.55 10.24 -7.49
N VAL A 66 11.21 10.31 -7.48
CA VAL A 66 10.43 11.31 -8.23
C VAL A 66 9.51 12.11 -7.32
N PRO A 67 9.23 13.39 -7.63
CA PRO A 67 8.20 14.14 -6.92
C PRO A 67 6.83 13.47 -7.06
N GLU A 68 6.00 13.55 -6.01
CA GLU A 68 4.64 12.97 -6.00
C GLU A 68 3.79 13.44 -7.19
N ARG A 69 3.87 14.74 -7.53
CA ARG A 69 3.21 15.31 -8.72
C ARG A 69 3.58 14.57 -10.01
N THR A 70 4.81 14.10 -10.11
CA THR A 70 5.31 13.39 -11.28
C THR A 70 4.77 11.98 -11.32
N LEU A 71 4.73 11.28 -10.18
CA LEU A 71 4.07 9.98 -10.08
C LEU A 71 2.59 10.08 -10.46
N ARG A 72 1.85 11.07 -9.95
CA ARG A 72 0.45 11.32 -10.33
C ARG A 72 0.28 11.54 -11.84
N ARG A 73 1.19 12.30 -12.46
CA ARG A 73 1.19 12.50 -13.92
C ARG A 73 1.49 11.20 -14.66
N TRP A 74 2.45 10.42 -14.18
CA TRP A 74 2.84 9.15 -14.79
C TRP A 74 1.72 8.11 -14.70
N ARG A 75 1.05 7.98 -13.56
CA ARG A 75 -0.13 7.11 -13.41
C ARG A 75 -1.23 7.42 -14.44
N ARG A 76 -1.48 8.70 -14.73
CA ARG A 76 -2.45 9.10 -15.77
C ARG A 76 -1.98 8.82 -17.19
N ALA A 77 -0.67 8.80 -17.44
CA ALA A 77 -0.08 8.70 -18.77
C ALA A 77 0.42 7.28 -19.10
N LEU A 78 0.58 6.41 -18.10
CA LEU A 78 1.17 5.08 -18.19
C LEU A 78 0.22 4.08 -17.52
N GLU A 79 -0.66 3.48 -18.31
CA GLU A 79 -1.68 2.55 -17.81
C GLU A 79 -1.06 1.36 -17.05
N LYS A 80 0.04 0.78 -17.55
CA LYS A 80 0.73 -0.34 -16.91
C LYS A 80 1.20 -0.04 -15.49
N LEU A 81 1.72 1.17 -15.26
CA LEU A 81 2.19 1.59 -13.94
C LEU A 81 1.02 1.74 -12.96
N ASP A 82 -0.06 2.35 -13.45
CA ASP A 82 -1.27 2.55 -12.65
C ASP A 82 -1.99 1.23 -12.34
N GLU A 83 -2.00 0.29 -13.30
CA GLU A 83 -2.49 -1.08 -13.12
C GLU A 83 -1.65 -1.85 -12.10
N ALA A 84 -0.31 -1.76 -12.14
CA ALA A 84 0.56 -2.40 -11.16
C ALA A 84 0.27 -1.91 -9.73
N ILE A 85 0.09 -0.59 -9.54
CA ILE A 85 -0.30 -0.02 -8.25
C ILE A 85 -1.68 -0.53 -7.82
N ARG A 86 -2.67 -0.53 -8.74
CA ARG A 86 -4.02 -1.03 -8.42
C ARG A 86 -4.01 -2.51 -8.06
N ARG A 87 -3.26 -3.34 -8.78
CA ARG A 87 -3.14 -4.78 -8.52
C ARG A 87 -2.49 -5.05 -7.16
N GLY A 88 -1.41 -4.33 -6.84
CA GLY A 88 -0.80 -4.41 -5.51
C GLY A 88 -1.79 -4.06 -4.40
N ARG A 89 -2.52 -2.95 -4.55
CA ARG A 89 -3.56 -2.55 -3.58
C ARG A 89 -4.75 -3.52 -3.55
N GLY A 90 -5.07 -4.17 -4.67
CA GLY A 90 -6.11 -5.20 -4.76
C GLY A 90 -5.80 -6.43 -3.90
N ALA A 91 -4.53 -6.79 -3.73
CA ALA A 91 -4.16 -7.87 -2.81
C ALA A 91 -4.54 -7.57 -1.35
N ALA A 92 -4.57 -6.28 -0.96
CA ALA A 92 -5.09 -5.89 0.36
C ALA A 92 -6.60 -6.16 0.47
N TRP A 93 -7.36 -5.88 -0.60
CA TRP A 93 -8.80 -6.19 -0.67
C TRP A 93 -9.08 -7.69 -0.54
N ASP A 94 -8.27 -8.54 -1.19
CA ASP A 94 -8.42 -9.99 -1.11
C ASP A 94 -8.15 -10.50 0.31
N VAL A 95 -7.13 -9.96 0.97
CA VAL A 95 -6.82 -10.30 2.37
C VAL A 95 -7.93 -9.80 3.30
N GLU A 96 -8.44 -8.59 3.10
CA GLU A 96 -9.58 -8.05 3.86
C GLU A 96 -10.83 -8.91 3.68
N THR A 97 -11.12 -9.33 2.46
CA THR A 97 -12.25 -10.21 2.13
C THR A 97 -12.09 -11.59 2.76
N ALA A 98 -10.90 -12.19 2.68
CA ALA A 98 -10.60 -13.46 3.31
C ALA A 98 -10.67 -13.37 4.85
N LEU A 99 -10.19 -12.25 5.42
CA LEU A 99 -10.29 -11.98 6.85
C LEU A 99 -11.77 -11.82 7.27
N LEU A 100 -12.59 -11.15 6.46
CA LEU A 100 -14.02 -11.00 6.69
C LEU A 100 -14.71 -12.36 6.73
N TYR A 101 -14.54 -13.20 5.69
CA TYR A 101 -15.11 -14.55 5.68
C TYR A 101 -14.67 -15.37 6.90
N LYS A 102 -13.38 -15.28 7.26
CA LYS A 102 -12.86 -15.96 8.43
C LYS A 102 -13.42 -15.40 9.74
N ALA A 103 -13.72 -14.10 9.81
CA ALA A 103 -14.26 -13.45 11.00
C ALA A 103 -15.78 -13.71 11.16
N THR A 104 -16.55 -13.69 10.08
CA THR A 104 -18.02 -13.93 10.13
C THR A 104 -18.38 -15.40 10.15
N GLY A 105 -17.50 -16.26 9.62
CA GLY A 105 -17.86 -17.62 9.25
C GLY A 105 -18.45 -17.66 7.84
N TYR A 106 -18.39 -18.83 7.22
CA TYR A 106 -18.87 -19.07 5.86
C TYR A 106 -19.19 -20.55 5.67
N ASP A 107 -20.10 -20.84 4.74
CA ASP A 107 -20.44 -22.20 4.33
C ASP A 107 -19.55 -22.62 3.18
N LYS A 108 -19.05 -23.86 3.21
CA LYS A 108 -18.30 -24.44 2.10
C LYS A 108 -18.86 -25.81 1.71
N PRO A 109 -19.01 -26.10 0.41
CA PRO A 109 -19.33 -27.44 -0.03
C PRO A 109 -18.11 -28.34 0.18
N VAL A 110 -18.29 -29.41 0.95
CA VAL A 110 -17.28 -30.46 1.15
C VAL A 110 -17.77 -31.71 0.42
N MET A 111 -16.95 -32.18 -0.52
CA MET A 111 -17.16 -33.45 -1.19
C MET A 111 -16.81 -34.58 -0.24
N LYS A 112 -17.83 -35.32 0.22
CA LYS A 112 -17.61 -36.57 0.97
C LYS A 112 -17.90 -37.76 0.08
N THR A 113 -16.97 -38.72 0.08
CA THR A 113 -17.14 -40.01 -0.59
C THR A 113 -17.82 -40.97 0.35
N TYR A 114 -19.03 -41.41 0.00
CA TYR A 114 -19.78 -42.42 0.72
C TYR A 114 -19.65 -43.76 0.00
N LYS A 115 -19.36 -44.82 0.76
CA LYS A 115 -19.49 -46.21 0.27
C LYS A 115 -20.96 -46.58 0.31
N VAL A 116 -21.61 -46.60 -0.84
CA VAL A 116 -23.01 -46.99 -0.95
C VAL A 116 -23.07 -48.44 -1.38
N LYS A 117 -23.79 -49.25 -0.60
CA LYS A 117 -24.11 -50.62 -0.98
C LYS A 117 -25.31 -50.60 -1.92
N CYS A 118 -25.07 -50.90 -3.18
CA CYS A 118 -26.12 -51.11 -4.17
C CYS A 118 -26.47 -52.59 -4.18
N VAL A 119 -27.72 -52.91 -3.84
CA VAL A 119 -28.26 -54.26 -3.86
C VAL A 119 -29.24 -54.34 -5.01
N ASP A 120 -28.91 -55.13 -6.03
CA ASP A 120 -29.79 -55.39 -7.16
C ASP A 120 -30.70 -56.57 -6.81
N TYR A 121 -32.02 -56.34 -6.86
CA TYR A 121 -33.05 -57.35 -6.59
C TYR A 121 -33.67 -57.83 -7.90
N ASP A 122 -34.00 -59.12 -7.96
CA ASP A 122 -34.73 -59.69 -9.08
C ASP A 122 -36.18 -59.17 -9.06
N PRO A 123 -36.66 -58.46 -10.11
CA PRO A 123 -38.02 -57.92 -10.14
C PRO A 123 -39.11 -58.99 -10.13
N ALA A 124 -38.80 -60.26 -10.47
CA ALA A 124 -39.78 -61.34 -10.50
C ALA A 124 -39.89 -62.14 -9.20
N THR A 125 -38.80 -62.24 -8.42
CA THR A 125 -38.74 -63.11 -7.22
C THR A 125 -38.44 -62.35 -5.93
N GLY A 126 -38.07 -61.07 -6.00
CA GLY A 126 -37.70 -60.24 -4.85
C GLY A 126 -36.42 -60.72 -4.14
N LYS A 127 -35.74 -61.75 -4.65
CA LYS A 127 -34.50 -62.26 -4.09
C LYS A 127 -33.33 -61.37 -4.51
N LYS A 128 -32.38 -61.22 -3.59
CA LYS A 128 -31.14 -60.47 -3.80
C LYS A 128 -30.25 -61.20 -4.82
N VAL A 129 -29.93 -60.54 -5.94
CA VAL A 129 -29.16 -61.13 -7.06
C VAL A 129 -27.70 -60.71 -7.02
N ARG A 130 -27.42 -59.46 -6.61
CA ARG A 130 -26.05 -58.94 -6.59
C ARG A 130 -25.90 -57.86 -5.53
N GLU A 131 -24.74 -57.84 -4.88
CA GLU A 131 -24.31 -56.74 -4.01
C GLU A 131 -23.05 -56.14 -4.61
N ARG A 132 -23.06 -54.82 -4.85
CA ARG A 132 -21.88 -54.08 -5.30
C ARG A 132 -21.68 -52.85 -4.43
N GLU A 133 -20.43 -52.58 -4.07
CA GLU A 133 -20.06 -51.34 -3.38
C GLU A 133 -19.71 -50.28 -4.42
N GLU A 134 -20.40 -49.15 -4.38
CA GLU A 134 -20.18 -48.02 -5.27
C GLU A 134 -19.80 -46.79 -4.44
N LEU A 135 -18.70 -46.14 -4.82
CA LEU A 135 -18.29 -44.88 -4.22
C LEU A 135 -19.12 -43.77 -4.85
N LYS A 136 -20.03 -43.16 -4.07
CA LYS A 136 -20.78 -41.98 -4.49
C LYS A 136 -20.24 -40.75 -3.77
N THR A 137 -19.93 -39.72 -4.54
CA THR A 137 -19.60 -38.39 -4.03
C THR A 137 -20.89 -37.62 -3.82
N ALA A 138 -21.12 -37.09 -2.62
CA ALA A 138 -22.20 -36.14 -2.37
C ALA A 138 -21.61 -34.82 -1.85
N GLU A 139 -22.20 -33.71 -2.30
CA GLU A 139 -21.90 -32.37 -1.84
C GLU A 139 -22.64 -32.12 -0.52
N GLU A 140 -21.91 -31.86 0.55
CA GLU A 140 -22.47 -31.49 1.84
C GLU A 140 -21.99 -30.08 2.20
N GLU A 141 -22.91 -29.18 2.53
CA GLU A 141 -22.55 -27.84 3.02
C GLU A 141 -22.10 -27.93 4.48
N VAL A 142 -20.84 -27.60 4.72
CA VAL A 142 -20.25 -27.53 6.06
C VAL A 142 -20.08 -26.08 6.45
N HIS A 143 -20.77 -25.67 7.52
CA HIS A 143 -20.60 -24.35 8.13
C HIS A 143 -19.27 -24.25 8.87
N VAL A 144 -18.46 -23.28 8.49
CA VAL A 144 -17.24 -22.91 9.22
C VAL A 144 -17.57 -21.72 10.12
N PRO A 145 -17.56 -21.88 11.46
CA PRO A 145 -17.87 -20.77 12.36
C PRO A 145 -16.79 -19.69 12.28
N GLY A 146 -17.19 -18.44 12.57
CA GLY A 146 -16.28 -17.30 12.62
C GLY A 146 -15.17 -17.45 13.66
N ASN A 147 -13.98 -16.98 13.32
CA ASN A 147 -12.79 -17.02 14.17
C ASN A 147 -12.71 -15.78 15.07
N THR A 148 -12.77 -15.98 16.38
CA THR A 148 -12.73 -14.90 17.38
C THR A 148 -11.45 -14.06 17.31
N THR A 149 -10.30 -14.66 17.02
CA THR A 149 -9.04 -13.92 16.87
C THR A 149 -9.07 -12.97 15.67
N ALA A 150 -9.66 -13.40 14.55
CA ALA A 150 -9.86 -12.55 13.38
C ALA A 150 -10.80 -11.37 13.69
N GLN A 151 -11.87 -11.61 14.45
CA GLN A 151 -12.80 -10.57 14.90
C GLN A 151 -12.10 -9.54 15.81
N VAL A 152 -11.31 -9.99 16.79
CA VAL A 152 -10.54 -9.11 17.69
C VAL A 152 -9.52 -8.26 16.92
N PHE A 153 -8.79 -8.87 15.98
CA PHE A 153 -7.83 -8.14 15.15
C PHE A 153 -8.50 -7.07 14.28
N TRP A 154 -9.64 -7.41 13.67
CA TRP A 154 -10.43 -6.45 12.89
C TRP A 154 -10.90 -5.25 13.73
N LEU A 155 -11.45 -5.52 14.92
CA LEU A 155 -11.94 -4.47 15.82
C LEU A 155 -10.81 -3.54 16.29
N LYS A 156 -9.63 -4.09 16.60
CA LYS A 156 -8.43 -3.33 16.97
C LYS A 156 -7.96 -2.37 15.88
N ASN A 157 -8.02 -2.77 14.62
CA ASN A 157 -7.59 -1.93 13.49
C ASN A 157 -8.66 -0.92 13.07
N ARG A 158 -9.95 -1.26 13.18
CA ARG A 158 -11.06 -0.40 12.71
C ARG A 158 -11.49 0.64 13.73
N ARG A 159 -11.46 0.29 15.03
CA ARG A 159 -11.83 1.16 16.16
C ARG A 159 -10.79 1.03 17.29
N PRO A 160 -9.54 1.50 17.04
CA PRO A 160 -8.47 1.40 18.01
C PRO A 160 -8.78 2.16 19.30
N ASP A 161 -9.62 3.19 19.23
CA ASP A 161 -10.12 3.99 20.35
C ASP A 161 -10.82 3.15 21.43
N ARG A 162 -11.51 2.07 21.03
CA ARG A 162 -12.29 1.22 21.96
C ARG A 162 -11.69 -0.15 22.21
N TRP A 163 -10.91 -0.69 21.28
CA TRP A 163 -10.53 -2.11 21.27
C TRP A 163 -9.03 -2.37 21.38
N ARG A 164 -8.18 -1.34 21.34
CA ARG A 164 -6.73 -1.48 21.55
C ARG A 164 -6.45 -1.80 23.02
N ASP A 165 -5.54 -2.74 23.28
CA ASP A 165 -5.26 -3.22 24.65
C ASP A 165 -4.69 -2.11 25.57
N LYS A 166 -4.03 -1.11 24.98
CA LYS A 166 -3.57 0.10 25.64
C LYS A 166 -4.01 1.29 24.80
N PRO A 167 -5.00 2.09 25.24
CA PRO A 167 -5.31 3.36 24.59
C PRO A 167 -4.07 4.26 24.72
N GLY A 168 -3.31 4.40 23.64
CA GLY A 168 -2.31 5.47 23.54
C GLY A 168 -3.05 6.79 23.45
N ALA A 169 -2.54 7.83 24.12
CA ALA A 169 -3.04 9.18 23.99
C ALA A 169 -3.23 9.54 22.49
N PRO A 170 -4.25 10.34 22.14
CA PRO A 170 -4.52 10.71 20.76
C PRO A 170 -3.27 11.30 20.10
N ASP A 171 -3.06 11.01 18.81
CA ASP A 171 -1.97 11.54 17.95
C ASP A 171 -2.09 13.07 17.70
N THR A 172 -2.62 13.84 18.65
CA THR A 172 -2.70 15.31 18.63
C THR A 172 -1.61 15.99 19.45
N ALA A 173 -0.61 15.26 19.96
CA ALA A 173 0.55 15.87 20.60
C ALA A 173 1.60 16.26 19.54
N ALA A 174 1.32 17.33 18.78
CA ALA A 174 2.31 17.99 17.95
C ALA A 174 2.61 19.44 18.39
N GLU A 175 2.04 19.93 19.50
CA GLU A 175 2.20 21.34 19.92
C GLU A 175 2.30 21.57 21.45
N GLU A 176 2.97 20.70 22.22
CA GLU A 176 3.20 20.96 23.66
C GLU A 176 4.66 20.87 24.12
N ASP A 177 5.62 20.61 23.23
CA ASP A 177 7.04 20.51 23.62
C ASP A 177 7.76 21.88 23.71
N ASP A 178 7.24 22.91 23.03
CA ASP A 178 7.89 24.23 22.98
C ASP A 178 7.78 25.01 24.30
N ASN A 179 6.71 24.80 25.08
CA ASN A 179 6.50 25.48 26.35
C ASN A 179 7.32 24.88 27.51
N LEU A 180 7.68 23.59 27.42
CA LEU A 180 8.41 22.91 28.49
C LEU A 180 9.90 23.27 28.50
N PHE A 181 10.53 23.37 27.32
CA PHE A 181 11.94 23.76 27.21
C PHE A 181 12.15 25.26 27.49
N ALA A 182 11.20 26.12 27.13
CA ALA A 182 11.26 27.56 27.43
C ALA A 182 11.17 27.83 28.95
N ALA A 183 10.27 27.14 29.66
CA ALA A 183 10.12 27.27 31.11
C ALA A 183 11.36 26.75 31.88
N LEU A 184 12.01 25.70 31.39
CA LEU A 184 13.23 25.18 32.00
C LEU A 184 14.43 26.12 31.78
N ALA A 185 14.53 26.75 30.60
CA ALA A 185 15.58 27.73 30.30
C ALA A 185 15.44 28.99 31.17
N GLU A 186 14.22 29.50 31.36
CA GLU A 186 13.96 30.66 32.23
C GLU A 186 14.25 30.36 33.71
N ALA A 187 14.04 29.12 34.17
CA ALA A 187 14.38 28.71 35.53
C ALA A 187 15.89 28.63 35.75
N VAL A 188 16.65 28.15 34.76
CA VAL A 188 18.12 28.08 34.82
C VAL A 188 18.76 29.47 34.75
N GLU A 189 18.19 30.41 33.98
CA GLU A 189 18.67 31.79 33.94
C GLU A 189 18.37 32.59 35.23
N ARG A 190 17.40 32.17 36.04
CA ARG A 190 17.12 32.80 37.35
C ARG A 190 18.02 32.30 38.49
N GLU A 191 18.76 31.22 38.30
CA GLU A 191 19.67 30.65 39.31
C GLU A 191 21.16 31.01 39.11
N VAL A 192 21.48 31.95 38.20
CA VAL A 192 22.81 32.53 38.01
C VAL A 192 22.79 34.02 38.37
#